data_AF-A0AA35T5W9-F1
#
_entry.id   AF-A0AA35T5W9-F1
#
_cell.length_a   1.000
_cell.length_b   1.000
_cell.length_c   1.000
_cell.angle_alpha   90.00
_cell.angle_beta   90.00
_cell.angle_gamma   90.00
#
_symmetry.space_group_name_H-M   'P 1'
#
loop_
_entity.id
_entity.type
_entity.pdbx_description
1 polymer ?
#
loop_
_entity_poly.entity_id
_entity_poly.type
_entity_poly.pdbx_seq_one_letter_code
_entity_poly.pdbx_strand_id
1 'polypeptide(L)' 'MVAWLASDEAQHVNGQVFHVTEGLVNLLNQPEPVKTIQKDGKWTVEEIARVFPATIGLELYNPAPSQVRE' A
#
# COMPACT_ATOMS: atom_id res chain seq x y z
N MET A 1 9.47 11.47 18.84
CA MET A 1 9.46 10.13 18.22
C MET A 1 10.85 9.66 17.85
N VAL A 2 11.54 10.27 16.86
CA VAL A 2 12.86 9.80 16.37
C VAL A 2 13.88 9.60 17.50
N ALA A 3 14.09 10.61 18.36
CA ALA A 3 15.04 10.50 19.48
C ALA A 3 14.67 9.38 20.48
N TRP A 4 13.38 9.14 20.71
CA TRP A 4 12.91 8.06 21.59
C TRP A 4 13.12 6.69 20.95
N LEU A 5 12.87 6.52 19.65
CA LEU A 5 13.17 5.26 18.95
C LEU A 5 14.67 4.92 18.93
N ALA A 6 15.55 5.92 19.06
CA ALA A 6 17.00 5.72 19.16
C ALA A 6 17.51 5.47 20.59
N SER A 7 16.61 5.47 21.59
CA SER A 7 16.95 5.25 23.00
C SER A 7 16.79 3.79 23.42
N ASP A 8 17.41 3.39 24.53
CA ASP A 8 17.36 2.02 25.06
C ASP A 8 15.94 1.60 25.47
N GLU A 9 15.09 2.58 25.81
CA GLU A 9 13.69 2.40 26.17
C GLU A 9 12.87 1.81 25.02
N ALA A 10 13.27 2.06 23.76
CA ALA A 10 12.55 1.58 22.57
C ALA A 10 13.05 0.23 22.03
N GLN A 11 13.93 -0.48 22.76
CA GLN A 11 14.54 -1.74 22.31
C GLN A 11 13.55 -2.85 21.87
N HIS A 12 12.31 -2.78 22.34
CA HIS A 12 11.25 -3.76 22.05
C HIS A 12 10.42 -3.41 20.81
N VAL A 13 10.68 -2.27 20.16
CA VAL A 13 9.93 -1.77 18.99
C VAL A 13 10.69 -2.11 17.71
N ASN A 14 10.10 -2.94 16.83
CA ASN A 14 10.72 -3.33 15.56
C ASN A 14 9.67 -3.59 14.46
N GLY A 15 10.05 -3.40 13.19
CA GLY A 15 9.21 -3.71 12.03
C GLY A 15 7.95 -2.84 11.87
N GLN A 16 7.93 -1.69 12.55
CA GLN A 16 6.79 -0.77 12.56
C GLN A 16 7.08 0.50 11.76
N VAL A 17 6.04 1.09 11.18
CA VAL A 17 6.11 2.39 10.52
C VAL A 17 5.26 3.39 11.31
N PHE A 18 5.87 4.51 11.70
CA PHE A 18 5.17 5.59 12.40
C PHE A 18 5.04 6.81 11.51
N HIS A 19 3.81 7.34 11.37
CA HIS A 19 3.58 8.65 10.76
C HIS A 19 3.40 9.68 11.87
N VAL A 20 4.26 10.70 11.87
CA VAL A 20 4.29 11.75 12.90
C VAL A 20 4.05 13.09 12.24
N THR A 21 3.02 13.79 12.68
CA THR A 21 2.69 15.15 12.23
C THR A 21 2.21 15.97 13.42
N GLU A 22 2.80 17.14 13.63
CA GLU A 22 2.53 18.01 14.79
C GLU A 22 2.52 17.21 16.12
N GLY A 23 1.37 17.18 16.82
CA GLY A 23 1.18 16.44 18.07
C GLY A 23 0.69 14.99 17.90
N LEU A 24 0.52 14.51 16.67
CA LEU A 24 0.00 13.17 16.37
C LEU A 24 1.14 12.19 16.12
N VAL A 25 1.01 11.01 16.72
CA VAL A 25 1.89 9.86 16.49
C VAL A 25 1.00 8.68 16.11
N ASN A 26 1.04 8.28 14.85
CA ASN A 26 0.24 7.18 14.33
C ASN A 26 1.12 5.97 14.06
N LEU A 27 0.72 4.81 14.57
CA LEU A 27 1.24 3.53 14.12
C LEU A 27 0.50 3.12 12.85
N LEU A 28 1.23 2.97 11.74
CA LEU A 28 0.64 2.50 10.49
C LEU A 28 0.48 0.97 10.52
N ASN A 29 -0.61 0.48 9.98
CA ASN A 29 -0.81 -0.95 9.83
C ASN A 29 0.16 -1.52 8.78
N GLN A 30 0.52 -2.78 8.94
CA GLN A 30 1.15 -3.54 7.86
C GLN A 30 0.10 -3.82 6.79
N PRO A 31 0.38 -3.55 5.50
CA PRO A 31 -0.59 -3.77 4.44
C PRO A 31 -0.84 -5.28 4.27
N GLU A 32 -2.11 -5.67 4.39
CA GLU A 32 -2.55 -7.03 4.10
C GLU A 32 -3.15 -7.11 2.68
N PRO A 33 -2.99 -8.24 1.96
CA PRO A 33 -3.62 -8.42 0.66
C PRO A 33 -5.15 -8.30 0.74
N VAL A 34 -5.72 -7.32 0.04
CA VAL A 34 -7.18 -7.11 0.02
C VAL A 34 -7.87 -8.00 -1.03
N LYS A 35 -7.28 -8.13 -2.22
CA LYS A 35 -7.77 -8.98 -3.32
C LYS A 35 -6.55 -9.61 -4.02
N THR A 36 -6.70 -10.82 -4.54
CA THR A 36 -5.62 -11.56 -5.21
C THR A 36 -6.14 -12.29 -6.45
N ILE A 37 -5.43 -12.17 -7.57
CA ILE A 37 -5.59 -13.02 -8.76
C ILE A 37 -4.39 -13.94 -8.90
N GLN A 38 -4.63 -15.19 -9.28
CA GLN A 38 -3.60 -16.22 -9.37
C GLN A 38 -3.69 -16.93 -10.72
N LYS A 39 -2.54 -17.40 -11.20
CA LYS A 39 -2.45 -18.32 -12.33
C LYS A 39 -1.19 -19.17 -12.19
N ASP A 40 -1.12 -20.25 -12.96
CA ASP A 40 0.12 -21.01 -13.10
C ASP A 40 1.11 -20.26 -14.00
N GLY A 41 2.32 -20.02 -13.49
CA GLY A 41 3.40 -19.34 -14.22
C GLY A 41 3.32 -17.81 -14.20
N LYS A 42 4.15 -17.17 -15.04
CA LYS A 42 4.30 -15.70 -15.05
C LYS A 42 3.22 -15.03 -15.87
N TRP A 43 2.61 -13.98 -15.32
CA TRP A 43 1.69 -13.11 -16.06
C TRP A 43 2.39 -12.38 -17.21
N THR A 44 1.74 -12.31 -18.36
CA THR A 44 2.04 -11.31 -19.39
C THR A 44 1.20 -10.05 -19.15
N VAL A 45 1.63 -8.95 -19.75
CA VAL A 45 0.92 -7.67 -19.62
C VAL A 45 -0.48 -7.76 -20.21
N GLU A 46 -0.64 -8.45 -21.33
CA GLU A 46 -1.90 -8.61 -22.05
C GLU A 46 -2.92 -9.43 -21.25
N GLU A 47 -2.45 -10.47 -20.53
CA GLU A 47 -3.31 -11.26 -19.66
C GLU A 47 -3.81 -10.44 -18.47
N ILE A 48 -2.92 -9.69 -17.82
CA ILE A 48 -3.30 -8.79 -16.72
C ILE A 48 -4.32 -7.77 -17.23
N ALA A 49 -4.04 -7.11 -18.35
CA ALA A 49 -4.94 -6.11 -18.93
C ALA A 49 -6.34 -6.67 -19.23
N ARG A 50 -6.42 -7.96 -19.61
CA ARG A 50 -7.70 -8.64 -19.86
C ARG A 50 -8.47 -8.96 -18.57
N VAL A 51 -7.80 -9.47 -17.53
CA VAL A 51 -8.48 -9.95 -16.31
C VAL A 51 -8.67 -8.86 -15.26
N PHE A 52 -7.79 -7.87 -15.20
CA PHE A 52 -7.76 -6.85 -14.16
C PHE A 52 -9.08 -6.08 -14.04
N PRO A 53 -9.68 -5.54 -15.12
CA PRO A 53 -10.92 -4.76 -15.02
C PRO A 53 -12.10 -5.54 -14.46
N ALA A 54 -12.16 -6.86 -14.70
CA ALA A 54 -13.23 -7.74 -14.26
C ALA A 54 -12.97 -8.42 -12.91
N THR A 55 -11.78 -8.22 -12.30
CA THR A 55 -11.38 -8.90 -11.05
C THR A 55 -10.97 -7.90 -9.97
N ILE A 56 -9.67 -7.79 -9.66
CA ILE A 56 -9.17 -6.90 -8.61
C ILE A 56 -9.40 -5.41 -8.93
N GLY A 57 -9.63 -5.06 -10.19
CA GLY A 57 -9.89 -3.70 -10.66
C GLY A 57 -11.35 -3.24 -10.60
N LEU A 58 -12.32 -4.12 -10.31
CA LEU A 58 -13.77 -3.85 -10.47
C LEU A 58 -14.28 -2.61 -9.72
N GLU A 59 -13.57 -2.18 -8.68
CA GLU A 59 -13.95 -1.05 -7.82
C GLU A 59 -12.80 -0.06 -7.61
N LEU A 60 -11.74 -0.17 -8.42
CA LEU A 60 -10.64 0.77 -8.37
C LEU A 60 -10.98 1.99 -9.21
N TYR A 61 -11.47 3.02 -8.54
CA TYR A 61 -11.71 4.35 -9.13
C TYR A 61 -10.45 5.21 -8.98
N ASN A 62 -10.04 5.87 -10.07
CA ASN A 62 -9.01 6.90 -9.98
C ASN A 62 -9.65 8.20 -9.46
N PRO A 63 -9.29 8.68 -8.27
CA PRO A 63 -9.83 9.93 -7.71
C PRO A 63 -9.40 11.18 -8.48
N ALA A 64 -8.33 11.12 -9.27
CA ALA A 64 -7.89 12.26 -10.07
C ALA A 64 -8.74 12.41 -11.34
N PRO A 65 -9.14 13.64 -11.73
CA PRO A 65 -9.79 13.90 -13.01
C PRO A 65 -8.92 13.41 -14.17
N SER A 66 -9.55 12.92 -15.24
CA SER A 66 -8.82 12.54 -16.46
C SER A 66 -8.06 13.75 -17.01
N GLN A 67 -6.73 13.70 -16.98
CA GLN A 67 -5.92 14.69 -17.65
C GLN A 67 -5.94 14.39 -19.15
N VAL A 68 -6.76 15.13 -19.89
CA VAL A 68 -6.69 15.13 -21.36
C VAL A 68 -5.36 15.79 -21.72
N ARG A 69 -4.43 15.04 -22.29
CA ARG A 69 -3.25 15.63 -22.95
C ARG A 69 -3.71 16.21 -24.29
N GLU A 70 -3.57 17.53 -24.45
CA GLU A 70 -3.60 18.20 -25.76
C GLU A 70 -2.39 17.81 -26.60
#